data_AF-A0A7W1KZR1-F1
#
_entry.id   AF-A0A7W1KZR1-F1
#
_cell.length_a   1.000
_cell.length_b   1.000
_cell.length_c   1.000
_cell.angle_alpha   90.00
_cell.angle_beta   90.00
_cell.angle_gamma   90.00
#
_symmetry.space_group_name_H-M   'P 1'
#
loop_
_entity.id
_entity.type
_entity.pdbx_description
1 polymer ?
#
loop_
_entity_poly.entity_id
_entity_poly.type
_entity_poly.pdbx_seq_one_letter_code
_entity_poly.pdbx_strand_id
1 'polypeptide(L)' 'YDVRWLTRTKKNSLPRGANEQDRARFAKSRDYMVRIDDMLACRSCRRRFEIPNSQSVVFI' A
#
# COMPACT_ATOMS: atom_id res chain seq x y z
N TYR A 1 14.66 -10.44 -3.36
CA TYR A 1 13.62 -11.18 -2.61
C TYR A 1 12.28 -10.73 -3.13
N ASP A 2 11.33 -11.63 -3.33
CA ASP A 2 10.00 -11.27 -3.81
C ASP A 2 9.20 -10.70 -2.64
N VAL A 3 8.83 -9.42 -2.73
CA VAL A 3 8.00 -8.72 -1.74
C VAL A 3 6.63 -8.59 -2.35
N ARG A 4 5.60 -9.10 -1.67
CA ARG A 4 4.24 -8.97 -2.17
C ARG A 4 3.70 -7.59 -1.85
N TRP A 5 3.06 -7.00 -2.85
CA TRP A 5 2.44 -5.70 -2.75
C TRP A 5 0.94 -5.80 -2.98
N LEU A 6 0.19 -5.03 -2.20
CA LEU A 6 -1.23 -4.82 -2.38
C LEU A 6 -1.47 -3.46 -3.02
N THR A 7 -1.90 -3.45 -4.27
CA THR A 7 -2.26 -2.22 -4.97
C THR A 7 -3.64 -1.75 -4.53
N ARG A 8 -3.75 -0.51 -4.08
CA ARG A 8 -5.01 0.18 -3.77
C ARG A 8 -5.22 1.29 -4.78
N THR A 9 -6.23 1.10 -5.63
CA THR A 9 -6.65 2.08 -6.62
C THR A 9 -7.75 2.96 -6.05
N LYS A 10 -7.66 4.26 -6.32
CA LYS A 10 -8.69 5.25 -6.05
C LYS A 10 -9.96 4.85 -6.80
N LYS A 11 -11.11 5.00 -6.15
CA LYS A 11 -12.41 4.80 -6.81
C LYS A 11 -12.60 5.85 -7.89
N ASN A 12 -13.21 5.49 -9.01
CA ASN A 12 -13.46 6.42 -10.13
C ASN A 12 -14.43 7.55 -9.77
N SER A 13 -15.32 7.32 -8.80
CA SER A 13 -16.31 8.30 -8.37
C SER A 13 -16.50 8.29 -6.86
N LEU A 14 -16.98 9.42 -6.34
CA LEU A 14 -17.43 9.54 -4.97
C LEU A 14 -18.71 8.71 -4.75
N PRO A 15 -18.81 7.99 -3.62
CA PRO A 15 -20.06 7.32 -3.24
C PRO A 15 -21.24 8.30 -3.16
N ARG A 16 -22.45 7.84 -3.49
CA ARG A 16 -23.67 8.64 -3.36
C ARG A 16 -23.86 9.06 -1.90
N GLY A 17 -24.16 10.34 -1.67
CA GLY A 17 -24.32 10.92 -0.33
C GLY A 17 -23.03 11.42 0.33
N ALA A 18 -21.94 11.55 -0.42
CA ALA A 18 -20.67 12.09 0.10
C ALA A 18 -20.80 13.55 0.54
N ASN A 19 -20.40 13.82 1.79
CA ASN A 19 -20.35 15.16 2.35
C ASN A 19 -19.13 15.93 1.81
N GLU A 20 -19.04 17.23 2.12
CA GLU A 20 -17.94 18.08 1.66
C GLU A 20 -16.55 17.58 2.12
N GLN A 21 -16.46 17.03 3.33
CA GLN A 21 -15.23 16.41 3.84
C GLN A 21 -14.80 15.18 3.03
N ASP A 22 -15.76 14.36 2.58
CA ASP A 22 -15.47 13.19 1.77
C ASP A 22 -15.00 13.59 0.37
N ARG A 23 -15.55 14.67 -0.19
CA ARG A 23 -15.05 15.28 -1.44
C ARG A 23 -13.62 15.76 -1.32
N ALA A 24 -13.29 16.45 -0.23
CA ALA A 24 -11.92 16.92 0.02
C ALA A 24 -10.93 15.76 0.19
N ARG A 25 -11.32 14.70 0.91
CA ARG A 25 -10.52 13.47 1.07
C ARG A 25 -10.34 12.77 -0.26
N PHE A 26 -11.42 12.57 -1.02
CA PHE A 26 -11.39 11.95 -2.34
C PHE A 26 -10.51 12.73 -3.32
N ALA A 27 -10.55 14.06 -3.31
CA ALA A 27 -9.69 14.89 -4.16
C ALA A 27 -8.20 14.62 -3.89
N LYS A 28 -7.81 14.48 -2.62
CA LYS A 28 -6.43 14.23 -2.19
C LYS A 28 -5.99 12.76 -2.26
N SER A 29 -6.93 11.82 -2.34
CA SER A 29 -6.61 10.39 -2.48
C SER A 29 -5.89 10.13 -3.80
N ARG A 30 -4.81 9.35 -3.72
CA ARG A 30 -4.00 8.85 -4.84
C ARG A 30 -3.97 7.33 -4.82
N ASP A 31 -3.51 6.73 -5.91
CA ASP A 31 -3.22 5.30 -5.96
C ASP A 31 -1.94 5.03 -5.17
N TYR A 32 -1.93 3.94 -4.40
CA TYR A 32 -0.77 3.55 -3.62
C TYR A 32 -0.67 2.04 -3.49
N MET A 33 0.55 1.57 -3.26
CA MET A 33 0.87 0.19 -2.99
C MET A 33 1.22 0.06 -1.51
N VAL A 34 0.68 -0.97 -0.86
CA VAL A 34 0.99 -1.32 0.53
C VAL A 34 1.75 -2.62 0.54
N ARG A 35 2.86 -2.65 1.28
CA ARG A 35 3.65 -3.86 1.47
C ARG A 35 2.87 -4.86 2.32
N ILE A 36 2.77 -6.11 1.89
CA ILE A 36 2.09 -7.18 2.64
C ILE A 36 3.06 -7.89 3.59
N ASP A 37 4.30 -8.07 3.16
CA ASP A 37 5.29 -8.86 3.89
C ASP A 37 6.23 -7.97 4.70
N ASP A 38 6.34 -8.21 6.02
CA ASP A 38 7.30 -7.51 6.89
C ASP A 38 8.60 -8.31 7.12
N MET A 39 8.56 -9.61 6.88
CA MET A 39 9.70 -10.52 7.03
C MET A 39 9.90 -11.34 5.76
N LEU A 40 11.15 -11.46 5.35
CA LEU A 40 11.56 -12.28 4.21
C LEU A 40 12.43 -13.44 4.69
N ALA A 41 12.34 -14.57 3.99
CA ALA A 41 13.19 -15.73 4.23
C ALA A 41 14.28 -15.80 3.16
N CYS A 42 15.53 -15.96 3.61
CA CYS A 42 16.63 -16.20 2.68
C CYS A 42 16.40 -17.49 1.87
N ARG A 43 16.60 -17.45 0.55
CA ARG A 43 16.38 -18.63 -0.30
C ARG A 43 17.42 -19.73 -0.05
N SER A 44 18.65 -19.38 0.31
CA SER A 44 19.75 -20.32 0.54
C SER A 44 19.84 -20.81 1.99
N CYS A 45 19.75 -19.93 2.99
CA CYS A 45 19.90 -20.29 4.40
C CYS A 45 18.60 -20.33 5.22
N ARG A 46 17.44 -20.02 4.60
CA ARG A 46 16.08 -20.03 5.21
C ARG A 46 15.90 -19.13 6.45
N ARG A 47 16.94 -18.39 6.86
CA ARG A 47 16.88 -17.43 7.95
C ARG A 47 15.91 -16.32 7.61
N ARG A 48 15.03 -15.98 8.55
CA ARG A 48 14.09 -14.87 8.45
C ARG A 48 14.78 -13.59 8.87
N PHE A 49 14.54 -12.52 8.13
CA PHE A 49 14.99 -11.18 8.48
C PHE A 49 13.86 -10.18 8.18
N GLU A 50 13.80 -9.12 8.98
CA GLU A 50 12.90 -8.00 8.74
C GLU A 50 13.43 -7.17 7.56
N ILE A 51 12.54 -6.65 6.73
CA ILE A 51 12.94 -5.83 5.58
C ILE A 51 13.42 -4.46 6.10
N PRO A 52 14.72 -4.14 6.03
CA PRO A 52 15.25 -2.92 6.65
C PRO A 52 14.80 -1.68 5.87
N ASN A 53 14.44 -0.61 6.58
CA ASN A 53 14.31 0.76 6.08
C ASN A 53 13.40 0.96 4.85
N SER A 54 12.35 0.14 4.69
CA SER A 54 11.46 0.23 3.53
C SER A 54 10.18 0.97 3.88
N GLN A 55 9.85 2.00 3.11
CA GLN A 55 8.53 2.63 3.13
C GLN A 55 7.46 1.55 2.93
N SER A 56 6.54 1.43 3.89
CA SER A 56 5.42 0.47 3.84
C SER A 56 4.36 0.86 2.80
N VAL A 57 4.37 2.13 2.39
CA VAL A 57 3.44 2.71 1.42
C VAL A 57 4.22 3.43 0.34
N VAL A 58 3.93 3.10 -0.92
CA VAL A 58 4.49 3.77 -2.10
C VAL A 58 3.34 4.37 -2.91
N PHE A 59 3.38 5.67 -3.19
CA PHE A 59 2.42 6.31 -4.08
C PHE A 59 2.82 6.05 -5.53
N ILE A 60 1.82 5.74 -6.36
CA ILE A 60 1.97 5.59 -7.80
C ILE A 60 1.73 6.94 -8.49
#